data_AF-A0A3D3TJT1-F1
#
_entry.id   AF-A0A3D3TJT1-F1
#
_cell.length_a   1.000
_cell.length_b   1.000
_cell.length_c   1.000
_cell.angle_alpha   90.00
_cell.angle_beta   90.00
_cell.angle_gamma   90.00
#
_symmetry.space_group_name_H-M   'P 1'
#
loop_
_entity.id
_entity.type
_entity.pdbx_description
1 polymer ?
#
loop_
_entity_poly.entity_id
_entity_poly.type
_entity_poly.pdbx_seq_one_letter_code
_entity_poly.pdbx_strand_id
1 'polypeptide(L)'
;MYNVEYTDRLLVEKILEKIPPHIKVVDYLMEVLGISRNAVYRRLRYEKSFSFDEIVKLSSFLRFSLDDIVAAAGEGGHTRLVSAPYTKITTENSVVSLFEHFTVLLKQFENTPDSQFIITADRLHFLSINDEEPLFRFLYYELMYQLREIPVNCPFSEITIPESVHRMSKEFHQRFISISHKEYIIDSNLYLNVVRDIQYFYKKKLILEKELMYMKEHLHTAIKHTQAYMQMGVNDLPLKKSKFYLSGMEVTSNTTYTNC
;
A
#
# COMPACT_ATOMS: atom_id res chain seq x y z
N MET A 1 -32.11 4.78 -4.57
CA MET A 1 -32.47 4.66 -6.00
C MET A 1 -31.31 5.26 -6.80
N TYR A 2 -30.65 4.47 -7.65
CA TYR A 2 -29.40 4.88 -8.32
C TYR A 2 -29.67 6.04 -9.30
N ASN A 3 -29.05 7.21 -9.08
CA ASN A 3 -29.26 8.40 -9.90
C ASN A 3 -28.11 8.55 -10.92
N VAL A 4 -28.39 8.21 -12.17
CA VAL A 4 -27.42 8.26 -13.28
C VAL A 4 -26.91 9.68 -13.53
N GLU A 5 -27.79 10.68 -13.43
CA GLU A 5 -27.44 12.09 -13.63
C GLU A 5 -26.49 12.62 -12.54
N TYR A 6 -26.66 12.14 -11.30
CA TYR A 6 -25.75 12.46 -10.21
C TYR A 6 -24.35 11.87 -10.43
N THR A 7 -24.27 10.65 -10.97
CA THR A 7 -23.00 9.98 -11.26
C THR A 7 -22.27 10.64 -12.43
N ASP A 8 -22.99 11.02 -13.49
CA ASP A 8 -22.44 11.76 -14.62
C ASP A 8 -21.88 13.11 -14.20
N ARG A 9 -22.55 13.81 -13.27
CA ARG A 9 -22.06 15.06 -12.70
C ARG A 9 -20.75 14.88 -11.94
N LEU A 10 -20.67 13.91 -11.02
CA LEU A 10 -19.46 13.62 -10.26
C LEU A 10 -18.27 13.28 -11.17
N LEU A 11 -18.52 12.50 -12.23
CA LEU A 11 -17.52 12.16 -13.23
C LEU A 11 -17.01 13.41 -13.97
N VAL A 12 -17.89 14.28 -14.43
CA VAL A 12 -17.51 15.53 -15.11
C VAL A 12 -16.72 16.45 -14.18
N GLU A 13 -17.16 16.63 -12.94
CA GLU A 13 -16.44 17.42 -11.93
C GLU A 13 -15.02 16.87 -11.71
N LYS A 14 -14.87 15.54 -11.63
CA LYS A 14 -13.56 14.89 -11.47
C LYS A 14 -12.64 15.07 -12.68
N ILE A 15 -13.20 14.96 -13.89
CA ILE A 15 -12.46 15.20 -15.14
C ILE A 15 -11.95 16.65 -15.18
N LEU A 16 -12.81 17.61 -14.83
CA LEU A 16 -12.45 19.04 -14.81
C LEU A 16 -11.37 19.36 -13.78
N GLU A 17 -11.40 18.73 -12.61
CA GLU A 17 -10.36 18.86 -11.56
C GLU A 17 -8.96 18.45 -12.07
N LYS A 18 -8.89 17.43 -12.93
CA LYS A 18 -7.62 16.84 -13.38
C LYS A 18 -7.04 17.48 -14.64
N ILE A 19 -7.85 18.21 -15.42
CA ILE A 19 -7.36 18.91 -16.60
C ILE A 19 -6.61 20.18 -16.17
N PRO A 20 -5.36 20.41 -16.62
CA PRO A 20 -4.64 21.62 -16.31
C PRO A 20 -5.41 22.89 -16.72
N PRO A 21 -5.45 23.95 -15.89
CA PRO A 21 -6.32 25.10 -16.10
C PRO A 21 -6.02 25.90 -17.39
N HIS A 22 -4.82 25.73 -17.97
CA HIS A 22 -4.41 26.35 -19.22
C HIS A 22 -4.86 25.58 -20.48
N ILE A 23 -5.40 24.37 -20.32
CA ILE A 23 -5.87 23.52 -21.42
C ILE A 23 -7.38 23.68 -21.58
N LYS A 24 -7.82 23.87 -22.82
CA LYS A 24 -9.26 23.88 -23.14
C LYS A 24 -9.82 22.47 -23.00
N VAL A 25 -10.69 22.28 -22.01
CA VAL A 25 -11.36 21.01 -21.69
C VAL A 25 -11.93 20.32 -22.94
N VAL A 26 -12.61 21.08 -23.79
CA VAL A 26 -13.26 20.53 -24.98
C VAL A 26 -12.24 19.95 -25.96
N ASP A 27 -11.16 20.68 -26.23
CA ASP A 27 -10.13 20.24 -27.17
C ASP A 27 -9.37 19.02 -26.60
N TYR A 28 -9.11 19.01 -25.29
CA TYR A 28 -8.51 17.86 -24.61
C TYR A 28 -9.37 16.59 -24.71
N LEU A 29 -10.67 16.70 -24.43
CA LEU A 29 -11.59 15.56 -24.51
C LEU A 29 -11.78 15.08 -25.94
N MET A 30 -11.76 15.96 -26.94
CA MET A 30 -11.78 15.56 -28.35
C MET A 30 -10.55 14.73 -28.71
N GLU A 31 -9.37 15.16 -28.27
CA GLU A 31 -8.10 14.47 -28.53
C GLU A 31 -8.06 13.09 -27.86
N VAL A 32 -8.36 13.01 -26.56
CA VAL A 32 -8.28 11.76 -25.79
C VAL A 32 -9.34 10.74 -26.22
N LEU A 33 -10.56 11.19 -26.51
CA LEU A 33 -11.67 10.28 -26.83
C LEU A 33 -11.82 10.02 -28.33
N GLY A 34 -11.24 10.85 -29.20
CA GLY A 34 -11.42 10.78 -30.65
C GLY A 34 -12.86 11.09 -31.08
N ILE A 35 -13.56 11.96 -30.36
CA ILE A 35 -14.96 12.33 -30.64
C ILE A 35 -15.10 13.78 -31.09
N SER A 36 -16.21 14.10 -31.76
CA SER A 36 -16.46 15.45 -32.24
C SER A 36 -16.73 16.44 -31.10
N ARG A 37 -16.47 17.73 -31.36
CA ARG A 37 -16.76 18.83 -30.43
C ARG A 37 -18.18 18.79 -29.87
N ASN A 38 -19.17 18.56 -30.73
CA ASN A 38 -20.57 18.46 -30.31
C ASN A 38 -20.80 17.26 -29.39
N ALA A 39 -20.14 16.13 -29.64
CA ALA A 39 -20.24 14.95 -28.78
C ALA A 39 -19.62 15.20 -27.39
N VAL A 40 -18.58 16.03 -27.30
CA VAL A 40 -18.02 16.48 -26.00
C VAL A 40 -19.01 17.39 -25.27
N TYR A 41 -19.57 18.42 -25.94
CA TYR A 41 -20.51 19.33 -25.28
C TYR A 41 -21.74 18.62 -24.72
N ARG A 42 -22.27 17.63 -25.43
CA ARG A 42 -23.40 16.82 -24.94
C ARG A 42 -23.07 16.07 -23.65
N ARG A 43 -21.83 15.60 -23.48
CA ARG A 43 -21.36 14.94 -22.25
C ARG A 43 -21.19 15.92 -21.10
N LEU A 44 -20.56 17.06 -21.37
CA LEU A 44 -20.36 18.12 -20.37
C LEU A 44 -21.68 18.74 -19.87
N ARG A 45 -22.75 18.66 -20.66
CA ARG A 45 -24.10 19.12 -20.30
C ARG A 45 -25.00 18.01 -19.75
N TYR A 46 -24.47 16.80 -19.54
CA TYR A 46 -25.22 15.64 -19.06
C TYR A 46 -26.35 15.17 -20.01
N GLU A 47 -26.34 15.63 -21.28
CA GLU A 47 -27.30 15.21 -22.31
C GLU A 47 -26.98 13.82 -22.89
N LYS A 48 -25.75 13.34 -22.66
CA LYS A 48 -25.31 11.99 -23.02
C LYS A 48 -24.20 11.55 -22.07
N SER A 49 -24.39 10.43 -21.37
CA SER A 49 -23.37 9.86 -20.49
C SER A 49 -22.12 9.42 -21.26
N PHE A 50 -21.00 9.37 -20.56
CA PHE A 50 -19.80 8.71 -21.07
C PHE A 50 -20.04 7.20 -21.10
N SER A 51 -19.59 6.54 -22.18
CA SER A 51 -19.55 5.06 -22.19
C SER A 51 -18.44 4.54 -21.28
N PHE A 52 -18.54 3.29 -20.85
CA PHE A 52 -17.52 2.67 -19.99
C PHE A 52 -16.11 2.76 -20.60
N ASP A 53 -15.95 2.52 -21.91
CA ASP A 53 -14.66 2.64 -22.59
C ASP A 53 -14.11 4.08 -22.57
N GLU A 54 -14.97 5.09 -22.70
CA GLU A 54 -14.58 6.49 -22.58
C GLU A 54 -14.14 6.83 -21.16
N ILE A 55 -14.85 6.30 -20.15
CA ILE A 55 -14.51 6.47 -18.73
C ILE A 55 -13.15 5.83 -18.42
N VAL A 56 -12.89 4.60 -18.89
CA VAL A 56 -11.62 3.89 -18.70
C VAL A 56 -10.46 4.62 -19.40
N LYS A 57 -10.66 5.14 -20.61
CA LYS A 57 -9.66 5.97 -21.29
C LYS A 57 -9.35 7.23 -20.49
N LEU A 58 -10.38 7.97 -20.07
CA LEU A 58 -10.20 9.21 -19.33
C LEU A 58 -9.53 8.98 -17.98
N SER A 59 -9.95 7.97 -17.21
CA SER A 59 -9.34 7.65 -15.91
C SER A 59 -7.85 7.30 -16.05
N SER A 60 -7.49 6.60 -17.12
CA SER A 60 -6.10 6.24 -17.42
C SER A 60 -5.26 7.46 -17.82
N PHE A 61 -5.77 8.33 -18.70
CA PHE A 61 -5.06 9.51 -19.19
C PHE A 61 -4.95 10.62 -18.14
N LEU A 62 -6.02 10.86 -17.37
CA LEU A 62 -6.10 11.88 -16.33
C LEU A 62 -5.66 11.37 -14.95
N ARG A 63 -5.32 10.08 -14.84
CA ARG A 63 -4.81 9.42 -13.62
C ARG A 63 -5.71 9.64 -12.39
N PHE A 64 -7.01 9.37 -12.53
CA PHE A 64 -7.95 9.34 -11.40
C PHE A 64 -8.56 7.96 -11.21
N SER A 65 -8.90 7.61 -9.96
CA SER A 65 -9.56 6.34 -9.65
C SER A 65 -11.07 6.42 -9.87
N LEU A 66 -11.67 5.37 -10.45
CA LEU A 66 -13.13 5.26 -10.54
C LEU A 66 -13.76 5.01 -9.18
N ASP A 67 -13.01 4.41 -8.26
CA ASP A 67 -13.47 4.17 -6.88
C ASP A 67 -13.79 5.49 -6.17
N ASP A 68 -13.07 6.58 -6.48
CA ASP A 68 -13.34 7.90 -5.91
C ASP A 68 -14.72 8.43 -6.33
N ILE A 69 -15.16 8.13 -7.57
CA ILE A 69 -16.46 8.53 -8.10
C ILE A 69 -17.56 7.65 -7.51
N VAL A 70 -17.33 6.34 -7.41
CA VAL A 70 -18.27 5.39 -6.80
C VAL A 70 -18.47 5.69 -5.32
N ALA A 71 -17.39 6.01 -4.60
CA ALA A 71 -17.44 6.40 -3.18
C ALA A 71 -18.30 7.65 -2.96
N ALA A 72 -18.19 8.64 -3.86
CA ALA A 72 -19.01 9.86 -3.79
C ALA A 72 -20.47 9.62 -4.24
N ALA A 73 -20.73 8.60 -5.06
CA ALA A 73 -22.05 8.31 -5.61
C ALA A 73 -22.96 7.48 -4.69
N GLY A 74 -22.41 6.78 -3.68
CA GLY A 74 -23.16 5.87 -2.82
C GLY A 74 -23.48 6.41 -1.42
N GLU A 75 -24.66 6.04 -0.90
CA GLU A 75 -24.98 6.17 0.53
C GLU A 75 -24.41 4.97 1.29
N GLY A 76 -23.20 5.11 1.82
CA GLY A 76 -22.58 4.09 2.68
C GLY A 76 -21.09 4.00 2.44
N GLY A 77 -20.30 3.96 3.53
CA GLY A 77 -18.83 3.90 3.50
C GLY A 77 -18.33 2.76 2.62
N HIS A 78 -18.02 3.08 1.37
CA HIS A 78 -17.43 2.15 0.43
C HIS A 78 -15.97 1.94 0.84
N THR A 79 -15.61 0.71 1.19
CA THR A 79 -14.22 0.33 1.43
C THR A 79 -13.42 0.61 0.16
N ARG A 80 -12.58 1.64 0.17
CA ARG A 80 -11.66 1.92 -0.93
C ARG A 80 -10.58 0.85 -0.92
N LEU A 81 -10.57 -0.04 -1.91
CA LEU A 81 -9.46 -0.99 -2.08
C LEU A 81 -8.25 -0.20 -2.57
N VAL A 82 -7.40 0.20 -1.64
CA VAL A 82 -6.14 0.83 -1.98
C VAL A 82 -5.12 -0.26 -2.25
N SER A 83 -5.04 -0.70 -3.50
CA SER A 83 -4.00 -1.64 -3.93
C SER A 83 -2.70 -0.88 -4.13
N ALA A 84 -1.65 -1.33 -3.44
CA ALA A 84 -0.28 -0.98 -3.71
C ALA A 84 0.04 -1.10 -5.22
N PRO A 85 0.45 -0.02 -5.91
CA PRO A 85 0.82 -0.11 -7.31
C PRO A 85 2.14 -0.89 -7.42
N TYR A 86 2.07 -2.14 -7.88
CA TYR A 86 3.25 -2.88 -8.32
C TYR A 86 3.64 -2.37 -9.70
N THR A 87 4.63 -1.49 -9.78
CA THR A 87 5.17 -1.03 -11.06
C THR A 87 6.15 -2.09 -11.56
N LYS A 88 5.86 -2.74 -12.69
CA LYS A 88 6.66 -3.86 -13.28
C LYS A 88 8.09 -3.48 -13.72
N ILE A 89 8.71 -2.43 -13.16
CA ILE A 89 10.00 -1.90 -13.62
C ILE A 89 11.17 -2.61 -12.93
N THR A 90 11.25 -2.56 -11.59
CA THR A 90 12.25 -3.27 -10.75
C THR A 90 11.72 -3.41 -9.31
N THR A 91 12.36 -4.22 -8.47
CA THR A 91 12.03 -4.47 -7.05
C THR A 91 12.35 -3.24 -6.24
N GLU A 92 13.48 -2.58 -6.50
CA GLU A 92 13.79 -1.27 -5.91
C GLU A 92 12.64 -0.28 -6.17
N ASN A 93 12.33 0.00 -7.44
CA ASN A 93 11.22 0.88 -7.81
C ASN A 93 9.88 0.43 -7.23
N SER A 94 9.61 -0.88 -7.14
CA SER A 94 8.38 -1.41 -6.55
C SER A 94 8.32 -1.10 -5.06
N VAL A 95 9.39 -1.40 -4.31
CA VAL A 95 9.48 -1.14 -2.86
C VAL A 95 9.46 0.36 -2.56
N VAL A 96 10.18 1.17 -3.35
CA VAL A 96 10.14 2.63 -3.24
C VAL A 96 8.72 3.15 -3.51
N SER A 97 8.11 2.76 -4.64
CA SER A 97 6.73 3.17 -5.00
C SER A 97 5.73 2.76 -3.92
N LEU A 98 5.96 1.62 -3.27
CA LEU A 98 5.12 1.07 -2.23
C LEU A 98 5.18 1.91 -0.96
N PHE A 99 6.38 2.23 -0.49
CA PHE A 99 6.54 3.16 0.63
C PHE A 99 6.08 4.58 0.30
N GLU A 100 6.32 5.09 -0.91
CA GLU A 100 5.81 6.38 -1.37
C GLU A 100 4.29 6.41 -1.33
N HIS A 101 3.65 5.38 -1.88
CA HIS A 101 2.20 5.24 -1.92
C HIS A 101 1.61 5.24 -0.52
N PHE A 102 2.12 4.41 0.39
CA PHE A 102 1.65 4.39 1.76
C PHE A 102 1.98 5.70 2.50
N THR A 103 3.12 6.33 2.23
CA THR A 103 3.46 7.65 2.81
C THR A 103 2.48 8.74 2.38
N VAL A 104 2.04 8.75 1.13
CA VAL A 104 1.00 9.68 0.64
C VAL A 104 -0.32 9.42 1.34
N LEU A 105 -0.71 8.15 1.53
CA LEU A 105 -1.90 7.81 2.30
C LEU A 105 -1.78 8.35 3.72
N LEU A 106 -0.68 8.07 4.43
CA LEU A 106 -0.46 8.55 5.79
C LEU A 106 -0.61 10.07 5.92
N LYS A 107 -0.10 10.85 4.95
CA LYS A 107 -0.26 12.32 4.92
C LYS A 107 -1.72 12.77 4.82
N GLN A 108 -2.58 12.01 4.14
CA GLN A 108 -4.02 12.30 4.10
C GLN A 108 -4.64 12.13 5.49
N PHE A 109 -4.25 11.08 6.23
CA PHE A 109 -4.78 10.80 7.56
C PHE A 109 -4.21 11.69 8.68
N GLU A 110 -2.99 12.22 8.54
CA GLU A 110 -2.40 13.19 9.48
C GLU A 110 -3.33 14.41 9.71
N ASN A 111 -4.15 14.76 8.71
CA ASN A 111 -5.05 15.91 8.74
C ASN A 111 -6.52 15.58 9.06
N THR A 112 -6.85 14.33 9.36
CA THR A 112 -8.23 13.90 9.67
C THR A 112 -8.38 13.62 11.15
N PRO A 113 -9.04 14.50 11.93
CA PRO A 113 -9.38 14.20 13.32
C PRO A 113 -10.20 12.91 13.36
N ASP A 114 -9.93 12.04 14.34
CA ASP A 114 -10.60 10.75 14.55
C ASP A 114 -10.28 9.62 13.54
N SER A 115 -9.28 9.78 12.68
CA SER A 115 -8.86 8.68 11.79
C SER A 115 -8.40 7.45 12.58
N GLN A 116 -8.88 6.27 12.20
CA GLN A 116 -8.48 4.98 12.77
C GLN A 116 -7.80 4.10 11.73
N PHE A 117 -6.65 3.52 12.08
CA PHE A 117 -5.94 2.52 11.29
C PHE A 117 -6.11 1.15 11.94
N ILE A 118 -6.78 0.23 11.24
CA ILE A 118 -6.92 -1.15 11.65
C ILE A 118 -6.08 -2.01 10.72
N ILE A 119 -5.10 -2.74 11.26
CA ILE A 119 -4.16 -3.56 10.50
C ILE A 119 -4.41 -5.02 10.85
N THR A 120 -4.76 -5.82 9.86
CA THR A 120 -4.74 -7.28 9.99
C THR A 120 -3.38 -7.78 9.53
N ALA A 121 -2.75 -8.68 10.30
CA ALA A 121 -1.44 -9.20 9.96
C ALA A 121 -1.34 -10.72 10.14
N ASP A 122 -1.07 -11.45 9.04
CA ASP A 122 -0.80 -12.89 9.02
C ASP A 122 0.70 -13.22 8.93
N ARG A 123 1.49 -12.26 8.44
CA ARG A 123 2.95 -12.36 8.32
C ARG A 123 3.61 -11.02 8.63
N LEU A 124 4.80 -11.07 9.23
CA LEU A 124 5.67 -9.90 9.36
C LEU A 124 5.99 -9.28 7.98
N HIS A 125 5.72 -7.99 7.83
CA HIS A 125 5.79 -7.28 6.55
C HIS A 125 6.85 -6.19 6.54
N PHE A 126 7.37 -5.83 5.36
CA PHE A 126 8.40 -4.79 5.22
C PHE A 126 7.93 -3.41 5.70
N LEU A 127 6.61 -3.13 5.73
CA LEU A 127 6.04 -1.91 6.32
C LEU A 127 6.06 -1.90 7.86
N SER A 128 6.32 -3.03 8.51
CA SER A 128 6.21 -3.19 9.96
C SER A 128 7.57 -3.41 10.64
N ILE A 129 8.67 -3.40 9.87
CA ILE A 129 10.04 -3.57 10.37
C ILE A 129 10.86 -2.32 10.01
N ASN A 130 11.75 -1.93 10.92
CA ASN A 130 12.76 -0.91 10.64
C ASN A 130 13.78 -1.43 9.60
N ASP A 131 14.20 -0.59 8.66
CA ASP A 131 15.14 -0.95 7.60
C ASP A 131 16.56 -1.29 8.09
N GLU A 132 16.89 -0.95 9.34
CA GLU A 132 18.13 -1.34 10.01
C GLU A 132 18.10 -2.78 10.57
N GLU A 133 16.94 -3.43 10.64
CA GLU A 133 16.85 -4.80 11.16
C GLU A 133 17.22 -5.85 10.10
N PRO A 134 17.96 -6.91 10.47
CA PRO A 134 18.33 -7.98 9.53
C PRO A 134 17.15 -8.69 8.87
N LEU A 135 15.99 -8.73 9.53
CA LEU A 135 14.77 -9.30 8.97
C LEU A 135 14.25 -8.48 7.80
N PHE A 136 14.45 -7.16 7.79
CA PHE A 136 14.11 -6.32 6.65
C PHE A 136 14.92 -6.70 5.40
N ARG A 137 16.22 -6.95 5.56
CA ARG A 137 17.09 -7.44 4.47
C ARG A 137 16.64 -8.81 3.95
N PHE A 138 16.20 -9.69 4.84
CA PHE A 138 15.65 -10.99 4.44
C PHE A 138 14.36 -10.84 3.64
N LEU A 139 13.40 -10.03 4.08
CA LEU A 139 12.15 -9.79 3.34
C LEU A 139 12.42 -9.17 1.96
N TYR A 140 13.38 -8.23 1.88
CA TYR A 140 13.79 -7.66 0.60
C TYR A 140 14.40 -8.71 -0.34
N TYR A 141 15.27 -9.59 0.19
CA TYR A 141 15.84 -10.70 -0.57
C TYR A 141 14.77 -11.67 -1.09
N GLU A 142 13.83 -12.08 -0.23
CA GLU A 142 12.72 -12.95 -0.62
C GLU A 142 11.92 -12.32 -1.78
N LEU A 143 11.67 -11.01 -1.71
CA LEU A 143 10.95 -10.28 -2.74
C LEU A 143 11.69 -10.25 -4.08
N MET A 144 12.98 -9.88 -4.07
CA MET A 144 13.83 -9.90 -5.28
C MET A 144 13.86 -11.28 -5.92
N TYR A 145 13.91 -12.33 -5.09
CA TYR A 145 13.90 -13.71 -5.53
C TYR A 145 12.57 -14.10 -6.19
N GLN A 146 11.45 -13.78 -5.54
CA GLN A 146 10.10 -14.06 -6.04
C GLN A 146 9.81 -13.35 -7.37
N LEU A 147 10.29 -12.11 -7.51
CA LEU A 147 10.17 -11.31 -8.73
C LEU A 147 11.17 -11.68 -9.83
N ARG A 148 12.09 -12.61 -9.56
CA ARG A 148 13.13 -13.07 -10.48
C ARG A 148 14.08 -11.97 -10.95
N GLU A 149 14.33 -10.98 -10.11
CA GLU A 149 15.29 -9.91 -10.42
C GLU A 149 16.73 -10.24 -10.04
N ILE A 150 16.89 -11.31 -9.27
CA ILE A 150 18.18 -11.90 -8.96
C ILE A 150 18.25 -13.33 -9.50
N PRO A 151 19.45 -13.83 -9.82
CA PRO A 151 19.63 -15.21 -10.22
C PRO A 151 19.07 -16.19 -9.17
N VAL A 152 18.52 -17.32 -9.64
CA VAL A 152 17.96 -18.38 -8.78
C VAL A 152 18.97 -18.95 -7.78
N ASN A 153 20.27 -18.79 -8.07
CA ASN A 153 21.40 -19.22 -7.26
C ASN A 153 22.11 -18.06 -6.52
N CYS A 154 21.54 -16.85 -6.51
CA CYS A 154 22.11 -15.69 -5.83
C CYS A 154 22.10 -15.90 -4.30
N PRO A 155 23.26 -15.96 -3.64
CA PRO A 155 23.37 -16.07 -2.19
C PRO A 155 22.82 -14.82 -1.49
N PHE A 156 22.23 -15.00 -0.30
CA PHE A 156 21.72 -13.92 0.54
C PHE A 156 22.81 -12.86 0.85
N SER A 157 24.06 -13.30 1.03
CA SER A 157 25.19 -12.41 1.33
C SER A 157 25.47 -11.37 0.26
N GLU A 158 25.12 -11.62 -1.00
CA GLU A 158 25.41 -10.74 -2.15
C GLU A 158 24.40 -9.60 -2.28
N ILE A 159 23.31 -9.65 -1.52
CA ILE A 159 22.20 -8.71 -1.68
C ILE A 159 22.47 -7.47 -0.85
N THR A 160 22.40 -6.33 -1.53
CA THR A 160 22.51 -5.00 -0.91
C THR A 160 21.20 -4.26 -1.14
N ILE A 161 20.68 -3.66 -0.07
CA ILE A 161 19.48 -2.83 -0.17
C ILE A 161 19.90 -1.46 -0.70
N PRO A 162 19.27 -0.95 -1.78
CA PRO A 162 19.56 0.39 -2.29
C PRO A 162 19.29 1.49 -1.25
N GLU A 163 20.11 2.55 -1.26
CA GLU A 163 19.94 3.70 -0.35
C GLU A 163 18.57 4.38 -0.52
N SER A 164 18.01 4.35 -1.72
CA SER A 164 16.66 4.84 -2.02
C SER A 164 15.58 4.12 -1.19
N VAL A 165 15.68 2.80 -1.03
CA VAL A 165 14.78 1.98 -0.22
C VAL A 165 14.94 2.29 1.26
N HIS A 166 16.17 2.41 1.74
CA HIS A 166 16.45 2.81 3.13
C HIS A 166 15.82 4.16 3.46
N ARG A 167 16.11 5.18 2.64
CA ARG A 167 15.57 6.54 2.80
C ARG A 167 14.04 6.54 2.84
N MET A 168 13.40 5.84 1.91
CA MET A 168 11.94 5.84 1.80
C MET A 168 11.28 5.03 2.94
N SER A 169 11.87 3.89 3.33
CA SER A 169 11.42 3.12 4.49
C SER A 169 11.46 3.97 5.75
N LYS A 170 12.55 4.70 5.98
CA LYS A 170 12.72 5.58 7.14
C LYS A 170 11.69 6.71 7.18
N GLU A 171 11.43 7.39 6.05
CA GLU A 171 10.38 8.42 5.98
C GLU A 171 9.01 7.84 6.32
N PHE A 172 8.67 6.69 5.72
CA PHE A 172 7.43 6.00 6.00
C PHE A 172 7.31 5.64 7.49
N HIS A 173 8.34 5.02 8.07
CA HIS A 173 8.33 4.55 9.45
C HIS A 173 8.12 5.72 10.44
N GLN A 174 8.82 6.85 10.24
CA GLN A 174 8.68 8.05 11.06
C GLN A 174 7.26 8.61 11.07
N ARG A 175 6.56 8.56 9.94
CA ARG A 175 5.16 8.97 9.84
C ARG A 175 4.23 7.93 10.45
N PHE A 176 4.47 6.66 10.17
CA PHE A 176 3.63 5.55 10.62
C PHE A 176 3.59 5.45 12.15
N ILE A 177 4.72 5.70 12.83
CA ILE A 177 4.75 5.73 14.30
C ILE A 177 3.96 6.91 14.88
N SER A 178 3.75 7.99 14.13
CA SER A 178 3.08 9.22 14.59
C SER A 178 1.55 9.15 14.61
N ILE A 179 0.98 8.13 13.94
CA ILE A 179 -0.47 7.89 13.84
C ILE A 179 -1.06 7.62 15.24
N SER A 180 -2.19 8.29 15.54
CA SER A 180 -2.79 8.27 16.87
C SER A 180 -3.56 7.02 17.24
N HIS A 181 -4.40 6.52 16.33
CA HIS A 181 -5.30 5.42 16.62
C HIS A 181 -4.95 4.26 15.71
N LYS A 182 -4.16 3.32 16.24
CA LYS A 182 -3.78 2.08 15.56
C LYS A 182 -4.33 0.88 16.32
N GLU A 183 -5.02 0.02 15.60
CA GLU A 183 -5.49 -1.27 16.08
C GLU A 183 -4.87 -2.37 15.21
N TYR A 184 -4.36 -3.41 15.86
CA TYR A 184 -3.74 -4.54 15.18
C TYR A 184 -4.55 -5.80 15.50
N ILE A 185 -4.91 -6.55 14.46
CA ILE A 185 -5.51 -7.88 14.55
C ILE A 185 -4.47 -8.86 13.99
N ILE A 186 -3.82 -9.60 14.89
CA ILE A 186 -2.62 -10.37 14.58
C ILE A 186 -2.95 -11.87 14.57
N ASP A 187 -2.46 -12.58 13.56
CA ASP A 187 -2.48 -14.05 13.54
C ASP A 187 -1.46 -14.63 14.53
N SER A 188 -1.85 -15.72 15.20
CA SER A 188 -0.95 -16.49 16.08
C SER A 188 0.36 -16.95 15.42
N ASN A 189 0.39 -17.04 14.09
CA ASN A 189 1.51 -17.51 13.28
C ASN A 189 2.29 -16.38 12.57
N LEU A 190 2.17 -15.13 13.01
CA LEU A 190 2.81 -13.94 12.41
C LEU A 190 4.27 -14.15 11.97
N TYR A 191 5.05 -14.86 12.79
CA TYR A 191 6.47 -15.14 12.55
C TYR A 191 6.74 -16.50 11.90
N LEU A 192 5.81 -17.45 11.99
CA LEU A 192 6.01 -18.83 11.55
C LEU A 192 6.27 -18.90 10.05
N ASN A 193 5.57 -18.07 9.28
CA ASN A 193 5.73 -18.04 7.82
C ASN A 193 7.12 -17.51 7.43
N VAL A 194 7.64 -16.49 8.11
CA VAL A 194 9.01 -15.99 7.89
C VAL A 194 10.06 -17.06 8.24
N VAL A 195 9.85 -17.79 9.35
CA VAL A 195 10.74 -18.91 9.73
C VAL A 195 10.79 -19.98 8.65
N ARG A 196 9.63 -20.33 8.07
CA ARG A 196 9.53 -21.32 6.99
C ARG A 196 10.29 -20.87 5.75
N ASP A 197 10.22 -19.60 5.38
CA ASP A 197 10.96 -19.08 4.22
C ASP A 197 12.46 -19.10 4.47
N ILE A 198 12.93 -18.64 5.63
CA ILE A 198 14.35 -18.68 5.98
C ILE A 198 14.88 -20.11 5.89
N GLN A 199 14.13 -21.08 6.43
CA GLN A 199 14.48 -22.50 6.33
C GLN A 199 14.51 -23.00 4.88
N TYR A 200 13.60 -22.52 4.03
CA TYR A 200 13.57 -22.86 2.61
C TYR A 200 14.84 -22.38 1.89
N PHE A 201 15.22 -21.12 2.06
CA PHE A 201 16.42 -20.56 1.45
C PHE A 201 17.72 -21.17 2.02
N TYR A 202 17.73 -21.56 3.30
CA TYR A 202 18.81 -22.34 3.90
C TYR A 202 18.94 -23.73 3.26
N LYS A 203 17.84 -24.47 3.09
CA LYS A 203 17.85 -25.78 2.42
C LYS A 203 18.31 -25.69 0.96
N LYS A 204 18.08 -24.55 0.30
CA LYS A 204 18.62 -24.26 -1.04
C LYS A 204 20.10 -23.89 -1.07
N LYS A 205 20.77 -23.80 0.08
CA LYS A 205 22.16 -23.35 0.24
C LYS A 205 22.38 -21.89 -0.21
N LEU A 206 21.32 -21.08 -0.19
CA LEU A 206 21.39 -19.65 -0.51
C LEU A 206 21.63 -18.81 0.75
N ILE A 207 21.30 -19.36 1.92
CA ILE A 207 21.64 -18.83 3.24
C ILE A 207 22.65 -19.78 3.88
N LEU A 208 23.72 -19.22 4.44
CA LEU A 208 24.74 -19.96 5.17
C LEU A 208 24.31 -20.21 6.63
N GLU A 209 24.90 -21.20 7.28
CA GLU A 209 24.56 -21.53 8.67
C GLU A 209 24.79 -20.34 9.63
N LYS A 210 25.87 -19.57 9.42
CA LYS A 210 26.12 -18.35 10.21
C LYS A 210 24.98 -17.32 10.05
N GLU A 211 24.42 -17.18 8.85
CA GLU A 211 23.36 -16.23 8.54
C GLU A 211 22.03 -16.72 9.10
N LEU A 212 21.78 -18.03 9.02
CA LEU A 212 20.63 -18.68 9.65
C LEU A 212 20.62 -18.44 11.16
N MET A 213 21.74 -18.65 11.83
CA MET A 213 21.85 -18.43 13.28
C MET A 213 21.69 -16.95 13.64
N TYR A 214 22.24 -16.06 12.83
CA TYR A 214 22.04 -14.62 12.97
C TYR A 214 20.56 -14.21 12.84
N MET A 215 19.86 -14.68 11.79
CA MET A 215 18.43 -14.42 11.62
C MET A 215 17.58 -15.02 12.75
N LYS A 216 17.95 -16.21 13.28
CA LYS A 216 17.28 -16.81 14.43
C LYS A 216 17.36 -15.91 15.67
N GLU A 217 18.52 -15.34 15.95
CA GLU A 217 18.69 -14.41 17.07
C GLU A 217 17.80 -13.17 16.90
N HIS A 218 17.81 -12.57 15.71
CA HIS A 218 16.99 -11.40 15.40
C HIS A 218 15.48 -11.70 15.42
N LEU A 219 15.05 -12.88 14.99
CA LEU A 219 13.66 -13.34 15.14
C LEU A 219 13.26 -13.42 16.62
N HIS A 220 14.10 -13.99 17.49
CA HIS A 220 13.81 -14.04 18.92
C HIS A 220 13.68 -12.64 19.53
N THR A 221 14.55 -11.70 19.13
CA THR A 221 14.47 -10.31 19.56
C THR A 221 13.20 -9.63 19.07
N ALA A 222 12.85 -9.77 17.78
CA ALA A 222 11.62 -9.21 17.21
C ALA A 222 10.35 -9.74 17.90
N ILE A 223 10.31 -11.05 18.19
CA ILE A 223 9.21 -11.68 18.95
C ILE A 223 9.10 -11.07 20.35
N LYS A 224 10.22 -10.89 21.07
CA LYS A 224 10.22 -10.27 22.40
C LYS A 224 9.74 -8.82 22.35
N HIS A 225 10.20 -8.03 21.38
CA HIS A 225 9.74 -6.65 21.19
C HIS A 225 8.25 -6.60 20.87
N THR A 226 7.77 -7.48 19.98
CA THR A 226 6.34 -7.57 19.65
C THR A 226 5.52 -7.96 20.88
N GLN A 227 5.97 -8.93 21.66
CA GLN A 227 5.31 -9.34 22.88
C GLN A 227 5.25 -8.20 23.90
N ALA A 228 6.36 -7.50 24.14
CA ALA A 228 6.41 -6.35 25.03
C ALA A 228 5.46 -5.25 24.55
N TYR A 229 5.48 -4.93 23.25
CA TYR A 229 4.62 -3.92 22.66
C TYR A 229 3.13 -4.28 22.77
N MET A 230 2.77 -5.54 22.53
CA MET A 230 1.40 -6.05 22.69
C MET A 230 0.93 -6.01 24.14
N GLN A 231 1.81 -6.29 25.11
CA GLN A 231 1.48 -6.27 26.54
C GLN A 231 1.34 -4.85 27.10
N MET A 232 2.21 -3.93 26.67
CA MET A 232 2.24 -2.55 27.16
C MET A 232 1.24 -1.64 26.44
N GLY A 233 0.89 -1.96 25.18
CA GLY A 233 0.05 -1.12 24.32
C GLY A 233 0.69 0.23 23.97
N VAL A 234 1.96 0.45 24.30
CA VAL A 234 2.75 1.66 24.05
C VAL A 234 4.09 1.19 23.48
N ASN A 235 4.55 1.85 22.42
CA ASN A 235 5.85 1.54 21.82
C ASN A 235 6.96 2.16 22.70
N ASP A 236 8.22 1.75 22.56
CA ASP A 236 9.35 2.33 23.33
C ASP A 236 9.52 3.85 23.13
N LEU A 237 8.81 4.42 22.15
CA LEU A 237 8.59 5.85 21.97
C LEU A 237 7.25 6.25 22.63
N PRO A 238 7.23 7.24 23.54
CA PRO A 238 6.12 7.52 24.46
C PRO A 238 4.87 8.13 23.80
N LEU A 239 4.73 8.05 22.48
CA LEU A 239 3.88 9.01 21.78
C LEU A 239 2.41 8.60 21.70
N LYS A 240 1.98 7.39 21.32
CA LYS A 240 0.53 7.08 21.21
C LYS A 240 0.21 5.59 21.43
N LYS A 241 -0.90 5.29 22.14
CA LYS A 241 -1.33 3.93 22.48
C LYS A 241 -1.85 3.19 21.24
N SER A 242 -1.40 1.96 21.03
CA SER A 242 -1.94 1.05 20.01
C SER A 242 -2.69 -0.11 20.69
N LYS A 243 -3.79 -0.56 20.09
CA LYS A 243 -4.54 -1.73 20.58
C LYS A 243 -4.12 -2.96 19.80
N PHE A 244 -4.00 -4.08 20.50
CA PHE A 244 -3.63 -5.36 19.91
C PHE A 244 -4.68 -6.40 20.24
N TYR A 245 -5.09 -7.13 19.21
CA TYR A 245 -6.04 -8.23 19.28
C TYR A 245 -5.37 -9.45 18.65
N LEU A 246 -5.37 -10.58 19.36
CA LEU A 246 -4.98 -11.85 18.78
C LEU A 246 -6.20 -12.46 18.09
N SER A 247 -6.09 -12.75 16.80
CA SER A 247 -7.18 -13.35 16.05
C SER A 247 -7.43 -14.80 16.50
N GLY A 248 -8.69 -15.14 16.76
CA GLY A 248 -9.12 -16.52 17.00
C GLY A 248 -9.35 -17.32 15.70
N MET A 249 -9.26 -16.66 14.55
CA MET A 249 -9.40 -17.24 13.21
C MET A 249 -8.12 -16.97 12.40
N GLU A 250 -7.85 -17.81 11.41
CA GLU A 250 -6.73 -17.60 10.49
C GLU A 250 -6.92 -16.30 9.71
N VAL A 251 -5.96 -15.37 9.84
CA VAL A 251 -5.90 -14.18 8.99
C VAL A 251 -5.28 -14.60 7.66
N THR A 252 -5.96 -14.34 6.56
CA THR A 252 -5.52 -14.83 5.23
C THR A 252 -4.66 -13.85 4.46
N SER A 253 -4.56 -12.60 4.93
CA SER A 253 -3.71 -11.58 4.31
C SER A 253 -3.47 -10.37 5.23
N ASN A 254 -2.29 -9.79 5.06
CA ASN A 254 -1.98 -8.46 5.56
C ASN A 254 -2.87 -7.40 4.86
N THR A 255 -3.71 -6.70 5.63
CA THR A 255 -4.59 -5.64 5.11
C THR A 255 -4.61 -4.46 6.07
N THR A 256 -4.70 -3.25 5.52
CA THR A 256 -4.91 -2.04 6.30
C THR A 256 -6.28 -1.46 5.94
N TYR A 257 -7.11 -1.30 6.96
CA TYR A 257 -8.38 -0.60 6.90
C TYR A 257 -8.23 0.75 7.57
N THR A 258 -8.82 1.75 6.95
CA THR A 258 -8.79 3.11 7.46
C THR A 258 -10.19 3.66 7.55
N ASN A 259 -10.57 4.18 8.71
CA ASN A 259 -11.82 4.89 8.90
C ASN A 259 -11.51 6.39 9.08
N CYS A 260 -12.20 7.24 8.31
CA CYS A 260 -12.06 8.70 8.28
C CYS A 260 -13.42 9.36 8.42
#